data_AF-M5BU93-F1
#
_entry.id   AF-M5BU93-F1
#
_cell.length_a   1.000
_cell.length_b   1.000
_cell.length_c   1.000
_cell.angle_alpha   90.00
_cell.angle_beta   90.00
_cell.angle_gamma   90.00
#
_symmetry.space_group_name_H-M   'P 1'
#
loop_
_entity.id
_entity.type
_entity.pdbx_description
1 polymer ?
#
loop_
_entity_poly.entity_id
_entity_poly.type
_entity_poly.pdbx_seq_one_letter_code
_entity_poly.pdbx_strand_id
1 'polypeptide(L)'
;MEVGNPLQNGIVYDWTPVPAIINHAINRSLHCDPTEHPVLMTEPAWNTQANRERMAEILFEEFQVPAFYIANNGVLSAYVGLTSS
;
A
#
# COMPACT_ATOMS: atom_id res chain seq x y z
N MET A 1 -2.85 3.38 -23.86
CA MET A 1 -2.85 3.19 -22.40
C MET A 1 -2.02 4.32 -21.85
N GLU A 2 -2.64 5.38 -21.34
CA GLU A 2 -1.88 6.44 -20.67
C GLU A 2 -1.37 5.86 -19.35
N VAL A 3 -0.05 5.64 -19.28
CA VAL A 3 0.60 5.23 -18.04
C VAL A 3 0.81 6.50 -17.22
N GLY A 4 -0.26 6.97 -16.59
CA GLY A 4 -0.19 8.01 -15.58
C GLY A 4 0.44 7.45 -14.30
N ASN A 5 1.32 8.22 -13.66
CA ASN A 5 1.80 7.88 -12.33
C ASN A 5 0.73 8.28 -11.31
N PRO A 6 0.04 7.37 -10.61
CA PRO A 6 -1.05 7.75 -9.70
C PRO A 6 -0.58 8.42 -8.41
N LEU A 7 0.72 8.55 -8.21
CA LEU A 7 1.34 9.10 -7.01
C LEU A 7 1.91 10.49 -7.28
N GLN A 8 1.61 11.42 -6.37
CA GLN A 8 2.23 12.74 -6.31
C GLN A 8 2.78 12.95 -4.89
N ASN A 9 4.08 13.21 -4.77
CA ASN A 9 4.77 13.38 -3.48
C ASN A 9 4.53 12.21 -2.49
N GLY A 10 4.44 10.98 -3.01
CA GLY A 10 4.19 9.78 -2.21
C GLY A 10 2.74 9.60 -1.75
N ILE A 11 1.81 10.44 -2.22
CA ILE A 11 0.38 10.32 -1.95
C ILE A 11 -0.36 9.95 -3.23
N VAL A 12 -1.33 9.04 -3.12
CA VAL A 12 -2.24 8.68 -4.22
C VAL A 12 -3.17 9.85 -4.52
N TYR A 13 -3.16 10.32 -5.77
CA TYR A 13 -4.11 11.33 -6.26
C TYR A 13 -5.08 10.76 -7.30
N ASP A 14 -4.68 9.71 -8.01
CA ASP A 14 -5.53 8.95 -8.93
C ASP A 14 -5.69 7.51 -8.41
N TRP A 15 -6.91 7.18 -8.01
CA TRP A 15 -7.25 5.87 -7.47
C TRP A 15 -7.62 4.84 -8.53
N THR A 16 -7.91 5.28 -9.77
CA THR A 16 -8.35 4.39 -10.86
C THR A 16 -7.36 3.26 -11.15
N PRO A 17 -6.03 3.49 -11.23
CA PRO A 17 -5.08 2.41 -11.52
C PRO A 17 -4.65 1.61 -10.28
N VAL A 18 -4.99 2.05 -9.06
CA VAL A 18 -4.46 1.46 -7.81
C VAL A 18 -4.78 -0.03 -7.67
N PRO A 19 -6.02 -0.51 -7.87
CA PRO A 19 -6.32 -1.94 -7.81
C PRO A 19 -5.51 -2.76 -8.83
N ALA A 20 -5.31 -2.24 -10.04
CA ALA A 20 -4.51 -2.92 -11.06
C ALA A 20 -3.03 -3.03 -10.65
N ILE A 21 -2.48 -2.00 -9.99
CA ILE A 21 -1.11 -2.01 -9.46
C ILE A 21 -0.97 -3.02 -8.32
N ILE A 22 -1.91 -3.04 -7.36
CA ILE A 22 -1.91 -3.99 -6.24
C ILE A 22 -2.01 -5.43 -6.77
N ASN A 23 -2.94 -5.69 -7.70
CA ASN A 23 -3.10 -6.99 -8.35
C ASN A 23 -1.83 -7.44 -9.06
N HIS A 24 -1.13 -6.52 -9.75
CA HIS A 24 0.15 -6.83 -10.35
C HIS A 24 1.19 -7.21 -9.30
N ALA A 25 1.33 -6.44 -8.22
CA ALA A 25 2.29 -6.71 -7.16
C ALA A 25 2.04 -8.06 -6.47
N ILE A 26 0.80 -8.35 -6.08
CA ILE A 26 0.44 -9.57 -5.35
C ILE A 26 0.47 -10.80 -6.26
N ASN A 27 -0.29 -10.78 -7.36
CA ASN A 27 -0.49 -11.99 -8.17
C ASN A 27 0.63 -12.24 -9.19
N ARG A 28 1.21 -11.18 -9.75
CA ARG A 28 2.24 -11.32 -10.79
C ARG A 28 3.67 -11.27 -10.27
N SER A 29 3.94 -10.49 -9.23
CA SER A 29 5.30 -10.36 -8.70
C SER A 29 5.54 -11.29 -7.51
N LEU A 30 4.62 -11.33 -6.55
CA LEU A 30 4.76 -12.15 -5.34
C LEU A 30 4.19 -13.57 -5.49
N HIS A 31 3.31 -13.78 -6.48
CA HIS A 31 2.65 -15.08 -6.74
C HIS A 31 1.94 -15.67 -5.51
N CYS A 32 1.29 -14.81 -4.73
CA CYS A 32 0.59 -15.22 -3.51
C CYS A 32 -0.91 -14.89 -3.58
N ASP A 33 -1.70 -15.61 -2.79
CA ASP A 33 -3.14 -15.33 -2.63
C ASP A 33 -3.31 -14.19 -1.60
N PRO A 34 -3.91 -13.05 -1.97
CA PRO A 34 -4.12 -11.94 -1.04
C PRO A 34 -4.97 -12.33 0.17
N THR A 35 -5.85 -13.32 0.04
CA THR A 35 -6.77 -13.74 1.11
C THR A 35 -6.07 -14.52 2.23
N GLU A 36 -4.86 -15.02 1.98
CA GLU A 36 -4.07 -15.80 2.94
C GLU A 36 -2.98 -14.96 3.65
N HIS A 37 -2.76 -13.71 3.22
CA HIS A 37 -1.61 -12.92 3.66
C HIS A 37 -1.97 -11.51 4.12
N PRO A 38 -1.58 -11.10 5.34
CA PRO A 38 -1.77 -9.72 5.79
C PRO A 38 -0.88 -8.75 5.00
N VAL A 39 -1.37 -7.54 4.77
CA VAL A 39 -0.66 -6.50 4.02
C VAL A 39 -0.10 -5.43 4.97
N LEU A 40 1.20 -5.15 4.83
CA LEU A 40 1.87 -4.00 5.43
C LEU A 40 2.18 -2.97 4.33
N MET A 41 1.70 -1.74 4.49
CA MET A 41 2.00 -0.63 3.59
C MET A 41 2.71 0.51 4.32
N THR A 42 3.46 1.31 3.58
CA THR A 42 4.19 2.45 4.11
C THR A 42 3.64 3.75 3.52
N GLU A 43 3.55 4.82 4.32
CA GLU A 43 3.06 6.12 3.86
C GLU A 43 3.90 7.32 4.35
N PRO A 44 3.79 8.47 3.68
CA PRO A 44 4.27 9.74 4.22
C PRO A 44 3.48 10.19 5.46
N ALA A 45 4.14 10.90 6.38
CA ALA A 45 3.53 11.38 7.62
C ALA A 45 2.32 12.31 7.41
N TRP A 46 2.26 12.99 6.26
CA TRP A 46 1.22 13.95 5.91
C TRP A 46 0.09 13.35 5.05
N ASN A 47 0.00 12.01 4.93
CA ASN A 47 -1.12 11.38 4.24
C ASN A 47 -2.44 11.65 4.99
N THR A 48 -3.54 11.76 4.25
CA THR A 48 -4.86 12.08 4.82
C THR A 48 -5.54 10.81 5.35
N GLN A 49 -6.43 10.97 6.33
CA GLN A 49 -7.23 9.84 6.83
C GLN A 49 -8.11 9.23 5.73
N ALA A 50 -8.73 10.07 4.88
CA ALA A 50 -9.55 9.61 3.77
C ALA A 50 -8.78 8.71 2.79
N ASN A 51 -7.51 9.03 2.50
CA ASN A 51 -6.67 8.18 1.65
C ASN A 51 -6.35 6.83 2.30
N ARG A 52 -6.14 6.81 3.62
CA ARG A 52 -5.93 5.56 4.37
C ARG A 52 -7.17 4.68 4.35
N GLU A 53 -8.35 5.28 4.55
CA GLU A 53 -9.64 4.61 4.49
C GLU A 53 -9.90 4.05 3.09
N ARG A 54 -9.63 4.83 2.03
CA ARG A 54 -9.79 4.35 0.66
C ARG A 54 -8.85 3.18 0.33
N MET A 55 -7.61 3.22 0.81
CA MET A 55 -6.69 2.10 0.63
C MET A 55 -7.16 0.84 1.38
N ALA A 56 -7.65 1.02 2.62
CA ALA A 56 -8.20 -0.08 3.41
C ALA A 56 -9.44 -0.69 2.74
N GLU A 57 -10.35 0.14 2.21
CA GLU A 57 -11.53 -0.29 1.45
C GLU A 57 -11.11 -1.18 0.28
N ILE A 58 -10.18 -0.73 -0.57
CA ILE A 58 -9.68 -1.53 -1.70
C ILE A 58 -9.12 -2.88 -1.22
N LEU A 59 -8.24 -2.87 -0.21
CA LEU A 59 -7.58 -4.08 0.26
C LEU A 59 -8.54 -5.08 0.93
N PHE A 60 -9.51 -4.62 1.71
CA PHE A 60 -10.47 -5.50 2.38
C PHE A 60 -11.62 -5.93 1.47
N GLU A 61 -12.17 -5.02 0.67
CA GLU A 61 -13.36 -5.30 -0.13
C GLU A 61 -13.01 -5.96 -1.47
N GLU A 62 -11.98 -5.47 -2.18
CA GLU A 62 -11.60 -6.02 -3.49
C GLU A 62 -10.63 -7.19 -3.38
N PHE A 63 -9.70 -7.15 -2.42
CA PHE A 63 -8.64 -8.17 -2.28
C PHE A 63 -8.84 -9.11 -1.09
N GLN A 64 -9.80 -8.83 -0.20
CA GLN A 64 -10.17 -9.68 0.92
C GLN A 64 -8.98 -10.08 1.81
N VAL A 65 -8.04 -9.15 2.01
CA VAL A 65 -6.86 -9.43 2.84
C VAL A 65 -7.27 -9.69 4.29
N PRO A 66 -6.63 -10.63 5.00
CA PRO A 66 -7.01 -11.00 6.36
C PRO A 66 -6.69 -9.91 7.39
N ALA A 67 -5.69 -9.07 7.12
CA ALA A 67 -5.37 -7.90 7.93
C ALA A 67 -4.58 -6.86 7.12
N PHE A 68 -4.66 -5.60 7.55
CA PHE A 68 -3.95 -4.49 6.93
C PHE A 68 -3.37 -3.56 7.99
N TYR A 69 -2.11 -3.16 7.82
CA TYR A 69 -1.47 -2.13 8.64
C TYR A 69 -0.73 -1.11 7.78
N ILE A 70 -0.83 0.16 8.17
CA ILE A 70 -0.11 1.26 7.53
C ILE A 70 0.92 1.81 8.51
N ALA A 71 2.18 1.84 8.10
CA ALA A 71 3.29 2.37 8.87
C ALA A 71 3.84 3.67 8.26
N ASN A 72 4.29 4.58 9.12
CA ASN A 72 4.95 5.80 8.68
C ASN A 72 6.37 5.49 8.17
N ASN A 73 6.73 6.03 7.00
CA ASN A 73 8.05 5.83 6.39
C ASN A 73 9.21 6.18 7.33
N GLY A 74 9.10 7.27 8.11
CA GLY A 74 10.13 7.71 9.04
C GLY A 74 10.33 6.73 10.20
N VAL A 75 9.24 6.14 10.69
CA VAL A 75 9.29 5.14 11.77
C VAL A 75 9.98 3.87 11.29
N LEU A 76 9.63 3.36 10.11
CA LEU A 76 10.28 2.17 9.55
C LEU A 76 11.76 2.43 9.20
N SER A 77 12.08 3.62 8.72
CA SER A 77 13.47 4.01 8.45
C SER A 77 14.32 4.00 9.72
N ALA A 78 13.79 4.55 10.82
CA ALA A 78 14.45 4.52 12.12
C ALA A 78 14.60 3.08 12.66
N TYR A 79 13.57 2.23 12.47
CA TYR A 79 13.63 0.83 12.87
C TYR A 79 14.79 0.08 12.22
N VAL A 80 14.95 0.21 10.89
CA VAL A 80 16.07 -0.41 10.16
C VAL A 80 17.41 0.08 10.71
N GLY A 81 17.57 1.40 10.86
CA GLY A 81 18.81 2.01 11.35
C GLY A 81 19.25 1.51 12.73
N LEU A 82 18.30 1.21 13.62
CA LEU A 82 18.57 0.66 14.96
C LEU A 82 18.98 -0.82 14.95
N THR A 83 18.52 -1.60 13.96
CA THR A 83 18.87 -3.04 13.86
C THR A 83 20.20 -3.30 13.18
N SER A 84 20.79 -2.30 12.52
CA SER A 84 22.05 -2.41 11.78
C SER A 84 23.30 -2.01 12.60
N SER A 85 23.16 -1.80 13.91
CA SER A 85 24.24 -1.41 14.83
C SER A 85 24.54 -2.47 15.89
#